data_AF-A0A093HFU0-F1
#
_entry.id   AF-A0A093HFU0-F1
#
_cell.length_a   1.000
_cell.length_b   1.000
_cell.length_c   1.000
_cell.angle_alpha   90.00
_cell.angle_beta   90.00
_cell.angle_gamma   90.00
#
_symmetry.space_group_name_H-M   'P 1'
#
loop_
_entity.id
_entity.type
_entity.pdbx_description
1 polymer ?
#
loop_
_entity_poly.entity_id
_entity_poly.type
_entity_poly.pdbx_seq_one_letter_code
_entity_poly.pdbx_strand_id
1 'polypeptide(L)' 'FTERGNKTVQVMETDYKSYAIIFASRVKDGKTLHMLRLYS' A
#
# COMPACT_ATOMS: atom_id res chain seq x y z
N PHE A 1 -20.70 -2.87 3.76
CA PHE A 1 -19.52 -1.99 3.61
C PHE A 1 -18.25 -2.71 4.13
N THR A 2 -18.06 -3.98 3.80
CA THR A 2 -17.17 -4.48 2.72
C THR A 2 -15.68 -4.17 2.92
N GLU A 3 -14.96 -5.15 3.47
CA GLU A 3 -13.60 -5.53 3.06
C GLU A 3 -12.43 -4.51 3.15
N ARG A 4 -12.42 -3.58 4.13
CA ARG A 4 -11.14 -3.00 4.59
C ARG A 4 -10.35 -4.01 5.44
N GLY A 5 -10.12 -5.21 4.92
CA GLY A 5 -9.23 -6.17 5.56
C GLY A 5 -7.89 -5.50 5.86
N ASN A 6 -7.44 -5.58 7.11
CA ASN A 6 -6.27 -4.91 7.70
C ASN A 6 -5.20 -4.57 6.66
N LYS A 7 -5.29 -3.35 6.09
CA LYS A 7 -4.38 -2.84 5.07
C LYS A 7 -3.60 -1.70 5.67
N THR A 8 -2.28 -1.85 5.75
CA THR A 8 -1.36 -0.77 6.09
C THR A 8 -0.76 -0.20 4.81
N VAL A 9 -0.53 1.10 4.83
CA VAL A 9 0.05 1.85 3.71
C VAL A 9 1.14 2.75 4.28
N GLN A 10 2.33 2.67 3.70
CA GLN A 10 3.47 3.49 4.06
C GLN A 10 3.99 4.18 2.79
N VAL A 11 4.12 5.51 2.85
CA VAL A 11 4.80 6.28 1.80
C VAL A 11 6.29 6.11 2.03
N MET A 12 7.00 5.57 1.04
CA MET A 12 8.45 5.40 1.12
C MET A 12 9.16 6.65 0.61
N GLU A 13 8.72 7.18 -0.53
CA GLU A 13 9.31 8.36 -1.16
C GLU A 13 8.27 9.07 -2.04
N THR A 14 8.34 10.38 -2.13
CA THR A 14 7.48 11.19 -3.01
C THR A 14 8.04 12.60 -3.13
N ASP A 15 7.88 13.23 -4.30
CA ASP A 15 8.11 14.67 -4.48
C ASP A 15 6.85 15.52 -4.23
N TYR A 16 5.74 14.86 -3.83
CA TYR A 16 4.41 15.42 -3.63
C TYR A 16 3.82 16.15 -4.87
N LYS A 17 4.37 15.92 -6.06
CA LYS A 17 3.95 16.59 -7.30
C LYS A 17 3.73 15.61 -8.44
N SER A 18 4.73 14.80 -8.72
CA SER A 18 4.80 13.97 -9.92
C SER A 18 4.96 12.49 -9.62
N TYR A 19 5.36 12.10 -8.41
CA TYR A 19 5.42 10.67 -8.09
C TYR A 19 5.28 10.34 -6.60
N ALA A 20 4.91 9.09 -6.32
CA ALA A 20 5.00 8.49 -5.00
C ALA A 20 5.29 6.98 -5.07
N ILE A 21 6.21 6.51 -4.25
CA ILE A 21 6.48 5.09 -4.01
C ILE A 21 5.79 4.69 -2.71
N ILE A 22 4.88 3.73 -2.81
CA ILE A 22 4.06 3.27 -1.68
C ILE A 22 4.32 1.79 -1.44
N PHE A 23 4.62 1.46 -0.18
CA PHE A 23 4.56 0.09 0.32
C PHE A 23 3.19 -0.16 0.97
N ALA A 24 2.51 -1.22 0.56
CA ALA A 24 1.25 -1.64 1.14
C ALA A 24 1.35 -3.08 1.63
N SER A 25 0.85 -3.32 2.84
CA SER A 25 0.67 -4.66 3.40
C SER A 25 -0.80 -4.91 3.66
N ARG A 26 -1.31 -6.10 3.32
CA ARG A 26 -2.68 -6.51 3.63
C ARG A 26 -2.69 -7.95 4.13
N VAL A 27 -3.42 -8.20 5.21
CA VAL A 27 -3.76 -9.57 5.61
C VAL A 27 -5.00 -10.02 4.83
N LYS A 28 -4.88 -11.14 4.12
CA LYS A 28 -5.98 -11.80 3.40
C LYS A 28 -5.86 -13.31 3.62
N ASP A 29 -6.94 -13.93 4.08
CA ASP A 29 -7.02 -15.38 4.33
C ASP A 29 -5.88 -15.92 5.23
N GLY A 30 -5.55 -15.16 6.29
CA GLY A 30 -4.48 -15.49 7.23
C GLY A 30 -3.05 -15.29 6.70
N LYS A 31 -2.90 -14.88 5.44
CA LYS A 31 -1.61 -14.58 4.81
C LYS A 31 -1.39 -13.09 4.69
N THR A 32 -0.14 -12.66 4.91
CA THR A 32 0.27 -11.28 4.68
C THR A 32 0.76 -11.13 3.24
N LEU A 33 0.16 -10.21 2.50
CA LEU A 33 0.56 -9.85 1.14
C LEU A 33 1.25 -8.49 1.16
N HIS A 34 2.40 -8.40 0.48
CA HIS A 34 3.16 -7.17 0.32
C HIS A 34 3.08 -6.68 -1.12
N MET A 35 2.97 -5.36 -1.29
CA MET A 35 2.92 -4.71 -2.60
C MET A 35 3.76 -3.44 -2.57
N LEU A 36 4.60 -3.27 -3.59
CA LEU A 36 5.25 -2.00 -3.90
C LEU A 36 4.55 -1.40 -5.11
N ARG A 37 4.15 -0.12 -5.02
CA ARG A 37 3.49 0.60 -6.11
C ARG A 37 4.17 1.94 -6.35
N LEU A 38 4.42 2.23 -7.62
CA LEU A 38 4.76 3.56 -8.10
C LEU A 38 3.48 4.24 -8.60
N TYR A 39 3.25 5.46 -8.14
CA TYR A 39 2.28 6.40 -8.68
C TYR A 39 3.06 7.51 -9.38
N SER A 40 2.63 7.89 -10.58
CA SER A 40 3.21 8.95 -11.41
C SER A 40 2.12 9.72 -12.15
#